data_AF-A0A328R6Y6-F1
#
_entry.id   AF-A0A328R6Y6-F1
#
_cell.length_a   1.000
_cell.length_b   1.000
_cell.length_c   1.000
_cell.angle_alpha   90.00
_cell.angle_beta   90.00
_cell.angle_gamma   90.00
#
_symmetry.space_group_name_H-M   'P 1'
#
loop_
_entity.id
_entity.type
_entity.pdbx_description
1 polymer ?
#
loop_
_entity_poly.entity_id
_entity_poly.type
_entity_poly.pdbx_seq_one_letter_code
_entity_poly.pdbx_strand_id
1 'polypeptide(L)'
;MKTRFGVFLCVLSLIVTVAVDANNNPPIGTITMSVGDVFVKHEAVKQWDPVNIGGFLYEGDRLKTKETGKAEVLFLDGSVVFIGNETEIEFMKEKGRQKKKKNAMFLFFGTMMNKVTKGSAYEVESIHALATVKGTEFGVTVSELMEIWVREGVVKVENEQGSILALHNTYTRIIKDSAPEQTPMNVEDMPEVVSEPEYQFELSYPQVMHQNQPYLITGIIGSNKKASRKPEETFSVTVSASSDFLIGENRDASQKEIDLEVQNNRFEIYVVPQEESGSISFKSTAAPDILSQTIYIKAKEELKEKKVYIEFNNEEGNTRKINASFIRND
;
A
#
# COMPACT_ATOMS: atom_id res chain seq x y z
N MET A 1 59.04 46.39 -1.15
CA MET A 1 57.92 46.63 -0.20
C MET A 1 56.61 46.31 -0.93
N LYS A 2 55.66 45.63 -0.25
CA LYS A 2 54.33 45.16 -0.71
C LYS A 2 54.32 43.82 -1.47
N THR A 3 53.47 42.82 -1.22
CA THR A 3 52.75 42.27 -0.05
C THR A 3 52.16 40.95 -0.55
N ARG A 4 52.19 39.90 0.27
CA ARG A 4 51.53 38.61 -0.02
C ARG A 4 50.01 38.79 -0.05
N PHE A 5 49.30 38.07 -0.92
CA PHE A 5 47.93 37.64 -0.64
C PHE A 5 47.73 36.25 -1.25
N GLY A 6 47.75 35.24 -0.40
CA GLY A 6 47.29 33.90 -0.74
C GLY A 6 45.77 33.88 -0.69
N VAL A 7 45.14 33.27 -1.67
CA VAL A 7 43.74 32.86 -1.60
C VAL A 7 43.73 31.35 -1.60
N PHE A 8 43.53 30.80 -0.42
CA PHE A 8 43.31 29.37 -0.18
C PHE A 8 41.85 29.10 -0.58
N LEU A 9 41.65 28.50 -1.75
CA LEU A 9 40.32 28.10 -2.22
C LEU A 9 39.92 26.83 -1.47
N CYS A 10 39.20 26.98 -0.36
CA CYS A 10 38.55 25.87 0.35
C CYS A 10 37.49 25.24 -0.56
N VAL A 11 37.84 24.14 -1.22
CA VAL A 11 36.88 23.24 -1.86
C VAL A 11 36.18 22.46 -0.75
N LEU A 12 35.07 23.02 -0.25
CA LEU A 12 34.17 22.32 0.65
C LEU A 12 33.33 21.35 -0.20
N SER A 13 33.84 20.13 -0.43
CA SER A 13 33.05 19.08 -1.07
C SER A 13 31.96 18.65 -0.09
N LEU A 14 30.74 19.15 -0.30
CA LEU A 14 29.55 18.66 0.37
C LEU A 14 29.27 17.26 -0.18
N ILE A 15 29.80 16.24 0.50
CA ILE A 15 29.44 14.84 0.25
C ILE A 15 27.99 14.71 0.72
N VAL A 16 27.05 14.77 -0.21
CA VAL A 16 25.67 14.37 0.02
C VAL A 16 25.69 12.85 0.19
N THR A 17 25.71 12.39 1.43
CA THR A 17 25.50 10.98 1.74
C THR A 17 24.04 10.68 1.42
N VAL A 18 23.82 10.01 0.29
CA VAL A 18 22.56 9.32 0.03
C VAL A 18 22.43 8.27 1.13
N ALA A 19 21.51 8.48 2.07
CA ALA A 19 21.15 7.46 3.04
C ALA A 19 20.47 6.34 2.26
N VAL A 20 21.27 5.34 1.86
CA VAL A 20 20.72 4.04 1.49
C VAL A 20 20.19 3.48 2.81
N ASP A 21 18.87 3.46 2.96
CA ASP A 21 18.21 2.85 4.11
C ASP A 21 18.50 1.35 4.08
N ALA A 22 19.61 0.97 4.70
CA ALA A 22 20.04 -0.40 4.87
C ALA A 22 19.24 -1.01 6.04
N ASN A 23 17.95 -1.22 5.83
CA ASN A 23 17.22 -2.11 6.73
C ASN A 23 17.68 -3.54 6.42
N ASN A 24 18.68 -4.01 7.18
CA ASN A 24 19.32 -5.33 6.99
C ASN A 24 18.42 -6.52 7.38
N ASN A 25 17.15 -6.29 7.73
CA ASN A 25 16.22 -7.37 8.04
C ASN A 25 15.66 -7.96 6.73
N PRO A 26 15.66 -9.29 6.57
CA PRO A 26 15.01 -9.90 5.43
C PRO A 26 13.50 -9.58 5.48
N PRO A 27 12.85 -9.40 4.31
CA PRO A 27 11.40 -9.22 4.27
C PRO A 27 10.70 -10.47 4.81
N ILE A 28 9.52 -10.30 5.40
CA ILE A 28 8.68 -11.38 5.91
C ILE A 28 7.52 -11.71 4.96
N GLY A 29 7.19 -10.77 4.08
CA GLY A 29 6.12 -10.91 3.10
C GLY A 29 6.07 -9.73 2.15
N THR A 30 5.10 -9.77 1.25
CA THR A 30 4.80 -8.71 0.29
C THR A 30 3.31 -8.40 0.31
N ILE A 31 2.96 -7.13 0.11
CA ILE A 31 1.58 -6.74 -0.15
C ILE A 31 1.22 -7.17 -1.57
N THR A 32 0.18 -7.99 -1.72
CA THR A 32 -0.27 -8.53 -3.02
C THR A 32 -1.57 -7.89 -3.49
N MET A 33 -2.34 -7.32 -2.56
CA MET A 33 -3.54 -6.53 -2.86
C MET A 33 -3.60 -5.32 -1.93
N SER A 34 -3.99 -4.17 -2.47
CA SER A 34 -4.31 -2.97 -1.69
C SER A 34 -5.47 -2.26 -2.37
N VAL A 35 -6.56 -2.08 -1.63
CA VAL A 35 -7.81 -1.48 -2.07
C VAL A 35 -8.17 -0.35 -1.11
N GLY A 36 -8.61 0.78 -1.65
CA GLY A 36 -9.00 1.94 -0.84
C GLY A 36 -7.85 2.47 0.02
N ASP A 37 -8.20 2.94 1.22
CA ASP A 37 -7.28 3.59 2.15
C ASP A 37 -6.50 2.57 2.99
N VAL A 38 -5.32 2.19 2.50
CA VAL A 38 -4.38 1.30 3.20
C VAL A 38 -3.06 2.03 3.42
N PHE A 39 -2.50 1.89 4.61
CA PHE A 39 -1.23 2.50 4.99
C PHE A 39 -0.32 1.50 5.69
N VAL A 40 0.99 1.65 5.48
CA VAL A 40 2.05 0.93 6.16
C VAL A 40 2.91 1.92 6.92
N LYS A 41 3.36 1.55 8.10
CA LYS A 41 4.37 2.28 8.87
C LYS A 41 5.53 1.34 9.12
N HIS A 42 6.62 1.55 8.41
CA HIS A 42 7.83 0.76 8.60
C HIS A 42 8.46 1.07 9.95
N GLU A 43 9.02 0.09 10.65
CA GLU A 43 9.50 0.33 12.02
C GLU A 43 10.55 1.47 12.12
N ALA A 44 11.45 1.56 11.14
CA ALA A 44 12.49 2.58 11.10
C ALA A 44 11.94 4.01 10.96
N VAL A 45 10.68 4.16 10.53
CA VAL A 45 10.05 5.43 10.20
C VAL A 45 8.79 5.62 11.04
N LYS A 46 8.59 6.80 11.61
CA LYS A 46 7.40 7.07 12.45
C LYS A 46 6.14 7.43 11.67
N GLN A 47 6.25 7.57 10.35
CA GLN A 47 5.20 8.05 9.48
C GLN A 47 4.43 6.87 8.86
N TRP A 48 3.12 7.05 8.72
CA TRP A 48 2.29 6.18 7.90
C TRP A 48 2.40 6.61 6.44
N ASP A 49 2.90 5.73 5.59
CA ASP A 49 2.93 5.90 4.15
C ASP A 49 1.86 5.00 3.51
N PRO A 50 1.27 5.41 2.39
CA PRO A 50 0.40 4.56 1.60
C PRO A 50 1.09 3.29 1.13
N VAL A 51 0.33 2.19 1.04
CA VAL A 51 0.91 0.91 0.62
C VAL A 51 1.08 0.84 -0.89
N ASN A 52 2.21 0.29 -1.32
CA ASN A 52 2.43 -0.07 -2.71
C ASN A 52 2.27 -1.59 -2.87
N ILE A 53 1.50 -2.02 -3.87
CA ILE A 53 1.42 -3.43 -4.26
C ILE A 53 2.82 -3.89 -4.71
N GLY A 54 3.25 -5.07 -4.27
CA GLY A 54 4.62 -5.57 -4.42
C GLY A 54 5.60 -5.01 -3.39
N GLY A 55 5.16 -4.10 -2.52
CA GLY A 55 5.95 -3.58 -1.41
C GLY A 55 6.27 -4.66 -0.38
N PHE A 56 7.51 -4.67 0.09
CA PHE A 56 7.95 -5.60 1.13
C PHE A 56 7.53 -5.14 2.53
N LEU A 57 7.23 -6.11 3.38
CA LEU A 57 6.98 -5.93 4.81
C LEU A 57 8.12 -6.55 5.61
N TYR A 58 8.40 -5.96 6.76
CA TYR A 58 9.46 -6.37 7.68
C TYR A 58 8.92 -6.57 9.11
N GLU A 59 9.67 -7.29 9.93
CA GLU A 59 9.37 -7.39 11.37
C GLU A 59 9.38 -5.99 12.01
N GLY A 60 8.35 -5.68 12.81
CA GLY A 60 8.12 -4.39 13.45
C GLY A 60 7.23 -3.43 12.66
N ASP A 61 6.96 -3.73 11.39
CA ASP A 61 6.09 -2.89 10.57
C ASP A 61 4.64 -2.96 11.06
N ARG A 62 3.89 -1.88 10.82
CA ARG A 62 2.44 -1.86 11.04
C ARG A 62 1.71 -1.62 9.74
N LEU A 63 0.53 -2.22 9.63
CA LEU A 63 -0.39 -1.99 8.51
C LEU A 63 -1.75 -1.60 9.08
N LYS A 64 -2.34 -0.58 8.49
CA LYS A 64 -3.66 -0.07 8.85
C LYS A 64 -4.53 0.14 7.63
N THR A 65 -5.76 -0.32 7.71
CA THR A 65 -6.84 -0.01 6.76
C THR A 65 -7.83 0.97 7.39
N LYS A 66 -8.43 1.86 6.60
CA LYS A 66 -9.58 2.68 7.03
C LYS A 66 -10.90 2.06 6.56
N GLU A 67 -11.98 2.85 6.57
CA GLU A 67 -13.34 2.43 6.22
C GLU A 67 -13.45 1.71 4.86
N THR A 68 -12.74 2.19 3.84
CA THR A 68 -12.73 1.59 2.49
C THR A 68 -11.54 0.65 2.25
N GLY A 69 -10.63 0.56 3.22
CA GLY A 69 -9.33 -0.10 3.07
C GLY A 69 -9.44 -1.61 3.15
N LYS A 70 -8.83 -2.33 2.22
CA LYS A 70 -8.60 -3.79 2.33
C LYS A 70 -7.23 -4.11 1.79
N ALA A 71 -6.54 -5.08 2.40
CA ALA A 71 -5.23 -5.50 1.94
C ALA A 71 -5.07 -7.02 1.95
N GLU A 72 -4.19 -7.53 1.10
CA GLU A 72 -3.71 -8.91 1.15
C GLU A 72 -2.19 -8.87 1.31
N VAL A 73 -1.68 -9.73 2.20
CA VAL A 73 -0.25 -9.95 2.39
C VAL A 73 0.06 -11.42 2.16
N LEU A 74 1.03 -11.68 1.29
CA LEU A 74 1.62 -12.99 1.06
C LEU A 74 2.93 -13.09 1.85
N PHE A 75 2.98 -14.02 2.80
CA PHE A 75 4.18 -14.33 3.56
C PHE A 75 5.13 -15.25 2.76
N LEU A 76 6.41 -15.25 3.13
CA LEU A 76 7.44 -16.05 2.45
C LEU A 76 7.23 -17.58 2.52
N ASP A 77 6.44 -18.05 3.48
CA ASP A 77 6.06 -19.46 3.63
C ASP A 77 4.81 -19.83 2.81
N GLY A 78 4.28 -18.89 2.02
CA GLY A 78 3.06 -19.04 1.23
C GLY A 78 1.76 -18.84 2.01
N SER A 79 1.84 -18.53 3.31
CA SER A 79 0.64 -18.16 4.08
C SER A 79 0.11 -16.82 3.57
N VAL A 80 -1.21 -16.67 3.55
CA VAL A 80 -1.89 -15.44 3.12
C VAL A 80 -2.74 -14.89 4.24
N VAL A 81 -2.69 -13.58 4.43
CA VAL A 81 -3.61 -12.84 5.29
C VAL A 81 -4.33 -11.76 4.50
N PHE A 82 -5.65 -11.79 4.59
CA PHE A 82 -6.54 -10.71 4.17
C PHE A 82 -6.85 -9.83 5.38
N ILE A 83 -6.74 -8.54 5.19
CA ILE A 83 -6.95 -7.51 6.20
C ILE A 83 -8.19 -6.74 5.78
N GLY A 84 -9.22 -6.78 6.62
CA GLY A 84 -10.49 -6.10 6.39
C GLY A 84 -10.40 -4.59 6.56
N ASN A 85 -11.52 -3.89 6.41
CA ASN A 85 -11.63 -2.47 6.73
C ASN A 85 -11.42 -2.22 8.22
N GLU A 86 -11.06 -0.98 8.54
CA GLU A 86 -10.91 -0.51 9.93
C GLU A 86 -10.09 -1.46 10.80
N THR A 87 -8.93 -1.88 10.28
CA THR A 87 -8.07 -2.89 10.91
C THR A 87 -6.68 -2.32 11.11
N GLU A 88 -6.09 -2.51 12.28
CA GLU A 88 -4.67 -2.20 12.54
C GLU A 88 -3.95 -3.46 13.04
N ILE A 89 -2.84 -3.80 12.37
CA ILE A 89 -1.97 -4.91 12.74
C ILE A 89 -0.52 -4.45 12.87
N GLU A 90 0.25 -5.17 13.69
CA GLU A 90 1.71 -5.11 13.73
C GLU A 90 2.29 -6.47 13.38
N PHE A 91 3.26 -6.51 12.47
CA PHE A 91 4.05 -7.70 12.19
C PHE A 91 5.10 -7.84 13.27
N MET A 92 4.89 -8.74 14.22
CA MET A 92 5.68 -8.79 15.45
C MET A 92 7.11 -9.26 15.19
N LYS A 93 8.03 -8.74 16.00
CA LYS A 93 9.41 -9.22 16.04
C LYS A 93 9.52 -10.56 16.75
N GLU A 94 10.25 -11.50 16.17
CA GLU A 94 10.70 -12.68 16.91
C GLU A 94 11.63 -12.29 18.06
N LYS A 95 11.24 -12.61 19.29
CA LYS A 95 12.07 -12.43 20.49
C LYS A 95 12.93 -13.69 20.73
N GLY A 96 14.24 -13.51 20.90
CA GLY A 96 15.17 -14.56 21.35
C GLY A 96 16.33 -14.87 20.38
N ARG A 97 17.28 -15.71 20.83
CA ARG A 97 18.49 -16.07 20.07
C ARG A 97 18.28 -17.10 18.97
N GLN A 98 17.17 -17.84 19.00
CA GLN A 98 16.80 -18.77 17.93
C GLN A 98 15.58 -18.22 17.21
N LYS A 99 15.84 -17.50 16.12
CA LYS A 99 14.78 -17.09 15.19
C LYS A 99 14.16 -18.34 14.58
N LYS A 100 12.99 -18.74 15.05
CA LYS A 100 12.23 -19.83 14.45
C LYS A 100 11.29 -19.15 13.46
N LYS A 101 11.58 -19.27 12.16
CA LYS A 101 10.73 -18.74 11.06
C LYS A 101 9.25 -18.89 11.40
N LYS A 102 8.63 -17.82 11.88
CA LYS A 102 7.25 -17.77 12.34
C LYS A 102 6.64 -16.46 11.90
N ASN A 103 5.46 -16.53 11.28
CA ASN A 103 4.68 -15.34 11.01
C ASN A 103 3.90 -15.01 12.29
N ALA A 104 4.23 -13.89 12.94
CA ALA A 104 3.57 -13.44 14.16
C ALA A 104 2.98 -12.06 13.93
N MET A 105 1.71 -11.87 14.25
CA MET A 105 1.06 -10.57 14.17
C MET A 105 0.33 -10.25 15.46
N PHE A 106 0.33 -8.97 15.81
CA PHE A 106 -0.53 -8.42 16.84
C PHE A 106 -1.69 -7.70 16.15
N LEU A 107 -2.92 -8.16 16.38
CA LEU A 107 -4.14 -7.52 15.89
C LEU A 107 -4.68 -6.59 16.99
N PHE A 108 -4.61 -5.28 16.75
CA PHE A 108 -5.11 -4.28 17.70
C PHE A 108 -6.64 -4.24 17.71
N PHE A 109 -7.24 -4.17 16.52
CA PHE A 109 -8.68 -4.17 16.28
C PHE A 109 -8.93 -4.43 14.79
N GLY A 110 -10.17 -4.77 14.45
CA GLY A 110 -10.62 -5.03 13.09
C GLY A 110 -10.68 -6.52 12.78
N THR A 111 -10.60 -6.89 11.50
CA THR A 111 -10.81 -8.27 11.04
C THR A 111 -9.70 -8.71 10.12
N MET A 112 -9.25 -9.95 10.30
CA MET A 112 -8.32 -10.61 9.39
C MET A 112 -8.78 -12.03 9.07
N MET A 113 -8.53 -12.47 7.84
CA MET A 113 -8.80 -13.83 7.39
C MET A 113 -7.49 -14.44 6.93
N ASN A 114 -7.20 -15.65 7.39
CA ASN A 114 -5.89 -16.25 7.27
C ASN A 114 -6.01 -17.60 6.58
N LYS A 115 -5.16 -17.83 5.59
CA LYS A 115 -4.91 -19.14 5.00
C LYS A 115 -3.47 -19.51 5.24
N VAL A 116 -3.23 -20.30 6.28
CA VAL A 116 -1.88 -20.64 6.73
C VAL A 116 -1.38 -21.89 6.02
N THR A 117 -0.16 -21.84 5.49
CA THR A 117 0.48 -23.00 4.86
C THR A 117 0.67 -24.13 5.88
N LYS A 118 0.38 -25.37 5.46
CA LYS A 118 0.59 -26.56 6.30
C LYS A 118 2.07 -26.70 6.66
N GLY A 119 2.34 -26.89 7.95
CA GLY A 119 3.71 -27.02 8.48
C GLY A 119 4.36 -25.69 8.89
N SER A 120 3.76 -24.55 8.57
CA SER A 120 4.22 -23.24 9.01
C SER A 120 3.83 -22.93 10.46
N ALA A 121 4.68 -22.16 11.14
CA ALA A 121 4.37 -21.58 12.43
C ALA A 121 3.71 -20.21 12.23
N TYR A 122 2.52 -20.03 12.79
CA TYR A 122 1.73 -18.82 12.61
C TYR A 122 1.04 -18.45 13.92
N GLU A 123 1.10 -17.17 14.30
CA GLU A 123 0.51 -16.66 15.52
C GLU A 123 -0.23 -15.34 15.27
N VAL A 124 -1.42 -15.22 15.85
CA VAL A 124 -2.17 -13.97 15.98
C VAL A 124 -2.37 -13.69 17.45
N GLU A 125 -1.82 -12.59 17.93
CA GLU A 125 -1.97 -12.11 19.30
C GLU A 125 -2.90 -10.89 19.32
N SER A 126 -3.68 -10.75 20.39
CA SER A 126 -4.42 -9.53 20.70
C SER A 126 -4.37 -9.25 22.19
N ILE A 127 -5.02 -8.19 22.66
CA ILE A 127 -5.17 -7.93 24.10
C ILE A 127 -5.98 -9.03 24.83
N HIS A 128 -6.70 -9.90 24.10
CA HIS A 128 -7.58 -10.90 24.67
C HIS A 128 -6.96 -12.30 24.76
N ALA A 129 -6.13 -12.69 23.80
CA ALA A 129 -5.53 -14.02 23.72
C ALA A 129 -4.41 -14.12 22.67
N LEU A 130 -3.69 -15.24 22.75
CA LEU A 130 -2.80 -15.76 21.71
C LEU A 130 -3.49 -16.91 20.96
N ALA A 131 -3.54 -16.81 19.63
CA ALA A 131 -3.95 -17.87 18.73
C ALA A 131 -2.73 -18.45 18.01
N THR A 132 -2.39 -19.71 18.31
CA THR A 132 -1.30 -20.47 17.66
C THR A 132 -1.86 -21.42 16.62
N VAL A 133 -1.31 -21.37 15.42
CA VAL A 133 -1.88 -22.01 14.23
C VAL A 133 -0.85 -22.84 13.48
N LYS A 134 -1.30 -23.98 12.94
CA LYS A 134 -0.52 -24.86 12.04
C LYS A 134 -1.41 -25.34 10.89
N GLY A 135 -1.28 -24.72 9.72
CA GLY A 135 -1.98 -25.16 8.51
C GLY A 135 -3.50 -25.10 8.64
N THR A 136 -4.07 -23.90 8.68
CA THR A 136 -5.50 -23.69 9.02
C THR A 136 -6.04 -22.51 8.23
N GLU A 137 -7.31 -22.59 7.86
CA GLU A 137 -8.10 -21.50 7.31
C GLU A 137 -9.06 -21.00 8.38
N PHE A 138 -8.86 -19.76 8.82
CA PHE A 138 -9.55 -19.19 9.97
C PHE A 138 -9.65 -17.67 9.85
N GLY A 139 -10.63 -17.07 10.52
CA GLY A 139 -10.72 -15.62 10.67
C GLY A 139 -10.62 -15.21 12.13
N VAL A 140 -10.15 -13.99 12.33
CA VAL A 140 -10.06 -13.34 13.63
C VAL A 140 -10.65 -11.96 13.52
N THR A 141 -11.56 -11.63 14.43
CA THR A 141 -12.08 -10.27 14.62
C THR A 141 -11.76 -9.83 16.03
N VAL A 142 -11.26 -8.60 16.18
CA VAL A 142 -11.00 -7.98 17.49
C VAL A 142 -11.73 -6.65 17.55
N SER A 143 -12.59 -6.51 18.55
CA SER A 143 -13.26 -5.26 18.91
C SER A 143 -13.25 -5.12 20.43
N GLU A 144 -14.40 -5.21 21.10
CA GLU A 144 -14.53 -5.33 22.56
C GLU A 144 -14.10 -6.71 23.08
N LEU A 145 -14.11 -7.70 22.19
CA LEU A 145 -13.68 -9.07 22.44
C LEU A 145 -12.99 -9.62 21.19
N MET A 146 -12.32 -10.76 21.32
CA MET A 146 -11.73 -11.50 20.20
C MET A 146 -12.65 -12.64 19.79
N GLU A 147 -12.91 -12.75 18.50
CA GLU A 147 -13.73 -13.80 17.88
C GLU A 147 -12.88 -14.55 16.87
N ILE A 148 -12.99 -15.88 16.87
CA ILE A 148 -12.28 -16.75 15.94
C ILE A 148 -13.26 -17.75 15.34
N TRP A 149 -13.34 -17.81 14.02
CA TRP A 149 -13.98 -18.93 13.32
C TRP A 149 -12.93 -19.77 12.62
N VAL A 150 -13.15 -21.09 12.54
CA VAL A 150 -12.21 -22.02 11.89
C VAL A 150 -12.94 -22.82 10.82
N ARG A 151 -12.50 -22.70 9.56
CA ARG A 151 -13.08 -23.41 8.42
C ARG A 151 -12.42 -24.76 8.18
N GLU A 152 -11.09 -24.81 8.13
CA GLU A 152 -10.30 -26.05 8.01
C GLU A 152 -9.13 -25.99 8.99
N GLY A 153 -8.85 -27.09 9.70
CA GLY A 153 -7.68 -27.21 10.58
C GLY A 153 -8.02 -27.02 12.05
N VAL A 154 -7.06 -26.47 12.80
CA VAL A 154 -7.22 -26.25 14.24
C VAL A 154 -6.45 -25.01 14.69
N VAL A 155 -7.06 -24.22 15.57
CA VAL A 155 -6.41 -23.08 16.23
C VAL A 155 -6.32 -23.40 17.72
N LYS A 156 -5.10 -23.34 18.29
CA LYS A 156 -4.96 -23.33 19.75
C LYS A 156 -5.12 -21.89 20.22
N VAL A 157 -6.10 -21.64 21.07
CA VAL A 157 -6.37 -20.33 21.65
C VAL A 157 -6.03 -20.39 23.14
N GLU A 158 -5.30 -19.40 23.64
CA GLU A 158 -4.93 -19.32 25.05
C GLU A 158 -4.92 -17.88 25.57
N ASN A 159 -5.42 -17.71 26.79
CA ASN A 159 -5.29 -16.49 27.59
C ASN A 159 -4.92 -16.86 29.03
N GLU A 160 -4.87 -15.88 29.93
CA GLU A 160 -4.52 -16.11 31.33
C GLU A 160 -5.51 -17.00 32.08
N GLN A 161 -6.74 -17.15 31.57
CA GLN A 161 -7.82 -17.89 32.22
C GLN A 161 -7.96 -19.33 31.71
N GLY A 162 -7.34 -19.68 30.58
CA GLY A 162 -7.38 -21.04 30.06
C GLY A 162 -6.95 -21.16 28.60
N SER A 163 -7.08 -22.37 28.07
CA SER A 163 -6.79 -22.68 26.68
C SER A 163 -7.81 -23.65 26.10
N ILE A 164 -8.12 -23.48 24.81
CA ILE A 164 -9.01 -24.34 24.04
C ILE A 164 -8.41 -24.64 22.66
N LEU A 165 -8.77 -25.79 22.09
CA LEU A 165 -8.51 -26.11 20.69
C LEU A 165 -9.78 -25.85 19.88
N ALA A 166 -9.82 -24.74 19.16
CA ALA A 166 -10.89 -24.42 18.22
C ALA A 166 -10.74 -25.30 16.97
N LEU A 167 -11.63 -26.28 16.84
CA LEU A 167 -11.66 -27.22 15.72
C LEU A 167 -12.35 -26.58 14.50
N HIS A 168 -12.25 -27.21 13.33
CA HIS A 168 -13.07 -26.81 12.18
C HIS A 168 -14.57 -26.73 12.54
N ASN A 169 -15.29 -25.83 11.88
CA ASN A 169 -16.72 -25.58 12.09
C ASN A 169 -17.05 -25.13 13.51
N THR A 170 -16.14 -24.38 14.12
CA THR A 170 -16.37 -23.74 15.42
C THR A 170 -16.21 -22.24 15.33
N TYR A 171 -16.88 -21.58 16.25
CA TYR A 171 -16.77 -20.17 16.55
C TYR A 171 -16.39 -20.03 18.02
N THR A 172 -15.31 -19.31 18.29
CA THR A 172 -14.75 -19.13 19.63
C THR A 172 -14.81 -17.65 19.99
N ARG A 173 -15.41 -17.34 21.14
CA ARG A 173 -15.44 -16.00 21.73
C ARG A 173 -14.44 -15.96 22.89
N ILE A 174 -13.65 -14.90 22.92
CA ILE A 174 -12.62 -14.70 23.91
C ILE A 174 -12.72 -13.30 24.49
N ILE A 175 -12.94 -13.25 25.80
CA ILE A 175 -12.83 -12.04 26.61
C ILE A 175 -11.58 -12.20 27.47
N LYS A 176 -10.89 -11.10 27.77
CA LYS A 176 -9.59 -11.13 28.45
C LYS A 176 -9.65 -11.84 29.82
N ASP A 177 -10.75 -11.61 30.55
CA ASP A 177 -10.92 -12.03 31.93
C ASP A 177 -11.79 -13.29 32.09
N SER A 178 -12.05 -14.02 31.01
CA SER A 178 -12.74 -15.32 31.05
C SER A 178 -12.01 -16.37 30.21
N ALA A 179 -12.21 -17.65 30.51
CA ALA A 179 -11.70 -18.71 29.64
C ALA A 179 -12.37 -18.61 28.25
N PRO A 180 -11.67 -18.99 27.16
CA PRO A 180 -12.26 -19.03 25.82
C PRO A 180 -13.49 -19.96 25.76
N GLU A 181 -14.56 -19.50 25.10
CA GLU A 181 -15.80 -20.27 24.93
C GLU A 181 -16.05 -20.56 23.46
N GLN A 182 -16.33 -21.82 23.11
CA GLN A 182 -16.57 -22.25 21.74
C GLN A 182 -18.00 -22.76 21.52
N THR A 183 -18.54 -22.50 20.34
CA THR A 183 -19.81 -23.03 19.85
C THR A 183 -19.64 -23.61 18.44
N PRO A 184 -20.43 -24.62 18.05
CA PRO A 184 -20.49 -25.05 16.66
C PRO A 184 -20.97 -23.92 15.75
N MET A 185 -20.48 -23.87 14.52
CA MET A 185 -20.88 -22.93 13.47
C MET A 185 -21.08 -23.70 12.17
N ASN A 186 -22.19 -23.43 11.47
CA ASN A 186 -22.39 -24.00 10.15
C ASN A 186 -21.45 -23.31 9.14
N VAL A 187 -20.93 -24.07 8.18
CA VAL A 187 -20.00 -23.54 7.15
C VAL A 187 -20.67 -22.47 6.29
N GLU A 188 -21.98 -22.60 6.06
CA GLU A 188 -22.79 -21.64 5.30
C GLU A 188 -22.92 -20.28 6.02
N ASP A 189 -22.81 -20.28 7.35
CA ASP A 189 -22.86 -19.07 8.17
C ASP A 189 -21.47 -18.44 8.37
N MET A 190 -20.40 -19.10 7.92
CA MET A 190 -19.05 -18.56 8.03
C MET A 190 -18.89 -17.36 7.10
N PRO A 191 -18.23 -16.28 7.55
CA PRO A 191 -17.84 -15.19 6.69
C PRO A 191 -17.10 -15.73 5.45
N GLU A 192 -17.52 -15.28 4.27
CA GLU A 192 -16.77 -15.60 3.06
C GLU A 192 -15.36 -15.04 3.19
N VAL A 193 -14.36 -15.87 2.86
CA VAL A 193 -13.01 -15.37 2.69
C VAL A 193 -13.08 -14.30 1.61
N VAL A 194 -12.71 -13.06 1.94
CA VAL A 194 -12.65 -11.96 0.97
C VAL A 194 -11.88 -12.47 -0.23
N SER A 195 -12.58 -12.71 -1.33
CA SER A 195 -11.97 -13.13 -2.57
C SER A 195 -11.24 -11.93 -3.17
N GLU A 196 -10.13 -12.20 -3.87
CA GLU A 196 -9.60 -11.22 -4.82
C GLU A 196 -10.77 -10.66 -5.62
N PRO A 197 -10.92 -9.32 -5.71
CA PRO A 197 -12.05 -8.75 -6.41
C PRO A 197 -12.11 -9.32 -7.84
N GLU A 198 -13.31 -9.64 -8.33
CA GLU A 198 -13.45 -10.16 -9.70
C GLU A 198 -12.86 -9.20 -10.73
N TYR A 199 -12.85 -7.90 -10.38
CA TYR A 199 -12.33 -6.82 -11.19
C TYR A 199 -11.52 -5.83 -10.35
N GLN A 200 -10.41 -5.36 -10.89
CA GLN A 200 -9.58 -4.36 -10.24
C GLN A 200 -9.09 -3.32 -11.23
N PHE A 201 -8.80 -2.12 -10.72
CA PHE A 201 -8.05 -1.12 -11.46
C PHE A 201 -6.59 -1.56 -11.57
N GLU A 202 -6.06 -1.57 -12.79
CA GLU A 202 -4.64 -1.68 -13.07
C GLU A 202 -4.18 -0.35 -13.66
N LEU A 203 -3.42 0.41 -12.87
CA LEU A 203 -2.99 1.76 -13.20
C LEU A 203 -1.53 1.77 -13.62
N SER A 204 -1.23 2.55 -14.65
CA SER A 204 0.13 2.82 -15.12
C SER A 204 0.36 4.33 -15.13
N TYR A 205 1.39 4.78 -14.40
CA TYR A 205 1.73 6.18 -14.25
C TYR A 205 3.24 6.39 -14.03
N PRO A 206 3.79 7.56 -14.41
CA PRO A 206 5.19 7.90 -14.18
C PRO A 206 5.58 7.84 -12.70
N GLN A 207 6.73 7.21 -12.41
CA GLN A 207 7.26 7.09 -11.04
C GLN A 207 7.93 8.38 -10.53
N VAL A 208 8.25 9.31 -11.44
CA VAL A 208 8.79 10.62 -11.11
C VAL A 208 7.90 11.66 -11.77
N MET A 209 7.30 12.50 -10.93
CA MET A 209 6.51 13.65 -11.35
C MET A 209 7.12 14.92 -10.74
N HIS A 210 7.00 16.03 -11.45
CA HIS A 210 7.39 17.36 -10.99
C HIS A 210 6.14 18.21 -10.81
N GLN A 211 6.18 19.12 -9.85
CA GLN A 211 5.11 20.10 -9.66
C GLN A 211 4.88 20.92 -10.94
N ASN A 212 3.62 21.31 -11.15
CA ASN A 212 3.15 22.17 -12.23
C ASN A 212 3.36 21.61 -13.65
N GLN A 213 3.54 20.29 -13.79
CA GLN A 213 3.67 19.61 -15.08
C GLN A 213 2.57 18.54 -15.24
N PRO A 214 1.97 18.39 -16.44
CA PRO A 214 0.95 17.39 -16.69
C PRO A 214 1.55 16.01 -16.95
N TYR A 215 1.03 14.99 -16.27
CA TYR A 215 1.40 13.59 -16.43
C TYR A 215 0.18 12.76 -16.81
N LEU A 216 0.37 11.84 -17.74
CA LEU A 216 -0.65 10.88 -18.15
C LEU A 216 -0.69 9.71 -17.15
N ILE A 217 -1.88 9.40 -16.68
CA ILE A 217 -2.21 8.16 -15.98
C ILE A 217 -3.16 7.38 -16.87
N THR A 218 -2.80 6.13 -17.16
CA THR A 218 -3.64 5.19 -17.89
C THR A 218 -4.17 4.16 -16.91
N GLY A 219 -5.44 3.81 -17.02
CA GLY A 219 -6.02 2.72 -16.24
C GLY A 219 -6.72 1.72 -17.12
N ILE A 220 -6.64 0.44 -16.73
CA ILE A 220 -7.50 -0.60 -17.26
C ILE A 220 -8.26 -1.28 -16.13
N ILE A 221 -9.41 -1.86 -16.44
CA ILE A 221 -10.11 -2.76 -15.52
C ILE A 221 -9.79 -4.20 -15.91
N GLY A 222 -8.90 -4.82 -15.14
CA GLY A 222 -8.52 -6.21 -15.27
C GLY A 222 -9.54 -7.11 -14.60
N SER A 223 -9.79 -8.30 -15.16
CA SER A 223 -10.62 -9.33 -14.53
C SER A 223 -9.76 -10.45 -13.98
N ASN A 224 -10.13 -10.98 -12.81
CA ASN A 224 -9.53 -12.20 -12.29
C ASN A 224 -9.93 -13.41 -13.17
N LYS A 225 -9.10 -14.46 -13.22
CA LYS A 225 -9.36 -15.72 -13.94
C LYS A 225 -10.64 -16.44 -13.52
N LYS A 226 -11.19 -16.10 -12.34
CA LYS A 226 -12.45 -16.64 -11.83
C LYS A 226 -13.68 -15.75 -12.11
N ALA A 227 -13.51 -14.62 -12.81
CA ALA A 227 -14.61 -13.69 -13.07
C ALA A 227 -15.74 -14.42 -13.80
N SER A 228 -16.93 -14.38 -13.19
CA SER A 228 -18.11 -15.13 -13.64
C SER A 228 -18.86 -14.38 -14.74
N ARG A 229 -18.70 -13.05 -14.77
CA ARG A 229 -19.36 -12.13 -15.70
C ARG A 229 -18.33 -11.58 -16.70
N LYS A 230 -18.79 -11.05 -17.84
CA LYS A 230 -17.97 -10.12 -18.64
C LYS A 230 -18.23 -8.69 -18.14
N PRO A 231 -17.21 -7.83 -18.01
CA PRO A 231 -17.44 -6.43 -17.67
C PRO A 231 -18.35 -5.80 -18.73
N GLU A 232 -19.21 -4.86 -18.31
CA GLU A 232 -20.07 -4.12 -19.25
C GLU A 232 -19.19 -3.37 -20.27
N GLU A 233 -19.64 -3.27 -21.53
CA GLU A 233 -18.86 -2.65 -22.62
C GLU A 233 -18.52 -1.17 -22.34
N THR A 234 -19.32 -0.54 -21.48
CA THR A 234 -19.15 0.82 -21.01
C THR A 234 -19.51 0.92 -19.53
N PHE A 235 -18.71 1.63 -18.74
CA PHE A 235 -19.02 1.97 -17.35
C PHE A 235 -18.42 3.34 -16.97
N SER A 236 -18.93 3.96 -15.90
CA SER A 236 -18.42 5.23 -15.42
C SER A 236 -17.43 5.06 -14.26
N VAL A 237 -16.31 5.79 -14.33
CA VAL A 237 -15.29 5.89 -13.29
C VAL A 237 -15.22 7.33 -12.83
N THR A 238 -15.53 7.57 -11.56
CA THR A 238 -15.27 8.84 -10.90
C THR A 238 -13.82 8.87 -10.45
N VAL A 239 -13.09 9.89 -10.90
CA VAL A 239 -11.72 10.17 -10.47
C VAL A 239 -11.74 11.43 -9.63
N SER A 240 -11.24 11.36 -8.40
CA SER A 240 -11.15 12.50 -7.48
C SER A 240 -9.69 12.71 -7.05
N ALA A 241 -9.23 13.96 -7.04
CA ALA A 241 -7.89 14.34 -6.61
C ALA A 241 -7.91 15.12 -5.30
N SER A 242 -6.85 15.00 -4.51
CA SER A 242 -6.68 15.78 -3.28
C SER A 242 -6.62 17.29 -3.58
N SER A 243 -6.71 18.13 -2.54
CA SER A 243 -6.59 19.60 -2.63
C SER A 243 -5.34 20.07 -3.36
N ASP A 244 -4.33 19.21 -3.43
CA ASP A 244 -2.99 19.55 -3.87
C ASP A 244 -2.72 19.14 -5.34
N PHE A 245 -3.69 18.50 -6.00
CA PHE A 245 -3.54 17.93 -7.35
C PHE A 245 -4.70 18.34 -8.26
N LEU A 246 -4.42 18.66 -9.52
CA LEU A 246 -5.44 18.92 -10.53
C LEU A 246 -5.53 17.74 -11.50
N ILE A 247 -6.73 17.47 -12.00
CA ILE A 247 -7.01 16.39 -12.96
C ILE A 247 -7.84 16.89 -14.16
N GLY A 248 -7.79 16.14 -15.26
CA GLY A 248 -8.61 16.39 -16.44
C GLY A 248 -8.42 15.35 -17.54
N GLU A 249 -9.29 15.35 -18.55
CA GLU A 249 -9.20 14.45 -19.72
C GLU A 249 -8.08 14.86 -20.69
N ASN A 250 -7.53 16.06 -20.52
CA ASN A 250 -6.48 16.61 -21.35
C ASN A 250 -5.40 17.29 -20.48
N ARG A 251 -4.31 17.72 -21.13
CA ARG A 251 -3.16 18.33 -20.46
C ARG A 251 -3.48 19.60 -19.66
N ASP A 252 -4.57 20.29 -19.96
CA ASP A 252 -5.04 21.50 -19.28
C ASP A 252 -5.91 21.14 -18.07
N ALA A 253 -5.46 20.15 -17.30
CA ALA A 253 -6.12 19.63 -16.11
C ALA A 253 -6.37 20.74 -15.09
N SER A 254 -7.64 20.92 -14.70
CA SER A 254 -8.09 22.01 -13.84
C SER A 254 -9.18 21.59 -12.83
N GLN A 255 -9.62 20.33 -12.88
CA GLN A 255 -10.70 19.80 -12.06
C GLN A 255 -10.14 19.10 -10.82
N LYS A 256 -11.01 18.90 -9.82
CA LYS A 256 -10.74 18.08 -8.63
C LYS A 256 -11.48 16.75 -8.66
N GLU A 257 -12.53 16.67 -9.48
CA GLU A 257 -13.32 15.48 -9.69
C GLU A 257 -13.76 15.44 -11.15
N ILE A 258 -13.73 14.25 -11.74
CA ILE A 258 -14.20 14.01 -13.09
C ILE A 258 -14.83 12.62 -13.20
N ASP A 259 -15.97 12.55 -13.89
CA ASP A 259 -16.61 11.30 -14.25
C ASP A 259 -16.21 10.93 -15.67
N LEU A 260 -15.57 9.78 -15.82
CA LEU A 260 -15.09 9.27 -17.10
C LEU A 260 -16.01 8.15 -17.58
N GLU A 261 -16.45 8.25 -18.83
CA GLU A 261 -17.06 7.12 -19.52
C GLU A 261 -15.95 6.21 -20.06
N VAL A 262 -15.82 5.01 -19.49
CA VAL A 262 -14.79 4.05 -19.86
C VAL A 262 -15.33 3.13 -20.94
N GLN A 263 -14.64 3.10 -22.08
CA GLN A 263 -14.93 2.19 -23.18
C GLN A 263 -13.81 1.16 -23.31
N ASN A 264 -14.16 -0.09 -23.64
CA ASN A 264 -13.18 -1.19 -23.80
C ASN A 264 -12.28 -1.40 -22.57
N ASN A 265 -12.81 -1.17 -21.37
CA ASN A 265 -12.10 -1.30 -20.09
C ASN A 265 -10.85 -0.43 -19.93
N ARG A 266 -10.68 0.63 -20.72
CA ARG A 266 -9.51 1.51 -20.64
C ARG A 266 -9.90 2.98 -20.53
N PHE A 267 -9.19 3.71 -19.69
CA PHE A 267 -9.33 5.15 -19.55
C PHE A 267 -7.98 5.84 -19.41
N GLU A 268 -7.98 7.14 -19.64
CA GLU A 268 -6.82 8.01 -19.56
C GLU A 268 -7.20 9.30 -18.82
N ILE A 269 -6.32 9.76 -17.94
CA ILE A 269 -6.44 11.07 -17.29
C ILE A 269 -5.09 11.78 -17.30
N TYR A 270 -5.13 13.09 -17.26
CA TYR A 270 -3.98 13.91 -16.93
C TYR A 270 -4.06 14.38 -15.49
N VAL A 271 -2.88 14.46 -14.88
CA VAL A 271 -2.67 14.86 -13.50
C VAL A 271 -1.61 15.95 -13.47
N VAL A 272 -1.88 17.03 -12.74
CA VAL A 272 -0.90 18.10 -12.47
C VAL A 272 -0.72 18.22 -10.97
N PRO A 273 0.40 17.74 -10.40
CA PRO A 273 0.75 17.97 -9.01
C PRO A 273 0.96 19.46 -8.76
N GLN A 274 0.33 20.04 -7.73
CA GLN A 274 0.59 21.42 -7.31
C GLN A 274 1.55 21.48 -6.12
N GLU A 275 1.48 20.48 -5.22
CA GLU A 275 2.37 20.37 -4.05
C GLU A 275 3.22 19.09 -4.09
N GLU A 276 4.08 18.91 -3.07
CA GLU A 276 5.00 17.77 -2.94
C GLU A 276 4.28 16.42 -2.80
N SER A 277 3.08 16.38 -2.22
CA SER A 277 2.35 15.14 -2.01
C SER A 277 0.86 15.29 -2.22
N GLY A 278 0.22 14.26 -2.74
CA GLY A 278 -1.24 14.20 -2.86
C GLY A 278 -1.72 12.83 -3.28
N SER A 279 -3.02 12.72 -3.54
CA SER A 279 -3.66 11.44 -3.87
C SER A 279 -4.69 11.59 -4.97
N ILE A 280 -4.91 10.49 -5.68
CA ILE A 280 -5.94 10.37 -6.71
C ILE A 280 -6.69 9.07 -6.49
N SER A 281 -8.00 9.18 -6.33
CA SER A 281 -8.90 8.07 -6.07
C SER A 281 -9.73 7.78 -7.32
N PHE A 282 -9.84 6.51 -7.67
CA PHE A 282 -10.61 5.97 -8.77
C PHE A 282 -11.73 5.12 -8.18
N LYS A 283 -12.98 5.44 -8.51
CA LYS A 283 -14.16 4.75 -8.04
C LYS A 283 -15.05 4.38 -9.23
N SER A 284 -15.36 3.10 -9.36
CA SER A 284 -16.38 2.65 -10.30
C SER A 284 -17.78 3.00 -9.76
N THR A 285 -18.61 3.64 -10.58
CA THR A 285 -20.01 3.96 -10.21
C THR A 285 -21.00 2.95 -10.79
N ALA A 286 -20.66 2.27 -11.90
CA ALA A 286 -21.56 1.34 -12.57
C ALA A 286 -21.40 -0.13 -12.13
N ALA A 287 -20.26 -0.50 -11.56
CA ALA A 287 -20.00 -1.84 -11.06
C ALA A 287 -19.49 -1.76 -9.61
N PRO A 288 -20.39 -1.85 -8.60
CA PRO A 288 -20.03 -1.72 -7.18
C PRO A 288 -19.08 -2.82 -6.70
N ASP A 289 -18.97 -3.91 -7.45
CA ASP A 289 -18.04 -5.02 -7.20
C ASP A 289 -16.58 -4.66 -7.57
N ILE A 290 -16.38 -3.57 -8.32
CA ILE A 290 -15.05 -3.02 -8.60
C ILE A 290 -14.65 -2.14 -7.43
N LEU A 291 -13.65 -2.59 -6.69
CA LEU A 291 -13.16 -1.89 -5.53
C LEU A 291 -12.43 -0.59 -5.93
N SER A 292 -12.70 0.50 -5.20
CA SER A 292 -12.01 1.77 -5.41
C SER A 292 -10.51 1.64 -5.18
N GLN A 293 -9.71 2.33 -5.99
CA GLN A 293 -8.27 2.39 -5.84
C GLN A 293 -7.82 3.83 -5.61
N THR A 294 -6.96 4.06 -4.64
CA THR A 294 -6.29 5.36 -4.45
C THR A 294 -4.81 5.19 -4.70
N ILE A 295 -4.24 6.06 -5.53
CA ILE A 295 -2.79 6.20 -5.67
C ILE A 295 -2.35 7.46 -4.94
N TYR A 296 -1.16 7.40 -4.36
CA TYR A 296 -0.55 8.53 -3.68
C TYR A 296 0.75 8.88 -4.39
N ILE A 297 0.90 10.16 -4.71
CA ILE A 297 1.98 10.65 -5.57
C ILE A 297 2.83 11.61 -4.73
N LYS A 298 4.14 11.37 -4.72
CA LYS A 298 5.14 12.34 -4.25
C LYS A 298 5.77 13.00 -5.47
N ALA A 299 5.51 14.29 -5.65
CA ALA A 299 6.05 15.10 -6.74
C ALA A 299 7.31 15.84 -6.27
N LYS A 300 8.31 15.88 -7.13
CA LYS A 300 9.52 16.68 -6.93
C LYS A 300 9.22 18.15 -7.20
N GLU A 301 10.09 19.02 -6.69
CA GLU A 301 10.06 20.44 -7.03
C GLU A 301 9.99 20.64 -8.55
N GLU A 302 9.28 21.70 -8.93
CA GLU A 302 9.16 22.12 -10.31
C GLU A 302 10.54 22.29 -10.96
N LEU A 303 10.69 21.76 -12.17
CA LEU A 303 11.89 21.96 -12.96
C LEU A 303 12.02 23.45 -13.29
N LYS A 304 12.97 24.13 -12.65
CA LYS A 304 13.29 25.52 -12.96
C LYS A 304 14.02 25.58 -14.30
N GLU A 305 13.24 25.76 -15.36
CA GLU A 305 13.79 26.01 -16.69
C GLU A 305 14.37 27.42 -16.75
N LYS A 306 15.69 27.52 -16.92
CA LYS A 306 16.33 28.81 -17.21
C LYS A 306 16.53 28.92 -18.71
N LYS A 307 15.76 29.80 -19.34
CA LYS A 307 16.03 30.22 -20.72
C LYS A 307 17.37 30.97 -20.76
N VAL A 308 18.24 30.53 -21.64
CA VAL A 308 19.54 31.14 -21.88
C VAL A 308 19.71 31.43 -23.36
N TYR A 309 20.56 32.40 -23.65
CA TYR A 309 20.98 32.70 -25.01
C TYR A 309 22.45 32.32 -25.13
N ILE A 310 22.76 31.46 -26.09
CA ILE A 310 24.14 31.20 -26.49
C ILE A 310 24.44 32.17 -27.63
N GLU A 311 25.30 33.15 -27.37
CA GLU A 311 25.80 34.06 -28.38
C GLU A 311 27.12 33.52 -28.94
N PHE A 312 27.22 33.44 -30.27
CA PHE A 312 28.44 33.01 -30.96
C PHE A 312 28.62 33.81 -32.25
N ASN A 313 29.87 33.96 -32.70
CA ASN A 313 30.16 34.58 -33.99
C ASN A 313 30.27 33.48 -35.05
N ASN A 314 29.58 33.63 -36.18
CA ASN A 314 29.75 32.72 -37.31
C ASN A 314 31.08 32.98 -38.03
N GLU A 315 31.42 32.15 -39.02
CA GLU A 315 32.65 32.27 -39.81
C GLU A 315 32.76 33.61 -40.57
N GLU A 316 31.63 34.29 -40.77
CA GLU A 316 31.54 35.62 -41.41
C GLU A 316 31.71 36.78 -40.40
N GLY A 317 31.91 36.49 -39.12
CA GLY A 317 32.04 37.50 -38.05
C GLY A 317 30.73 38.07 -37.52
N ASN A 318 29.59 37.55 -37.96
CA ASN A 318 28.27 37.97 -37.51
C ASN A 318 27.90 37.27 -36.19
N THR A 319 27.46 38.04 -35.19
CA THR A 319 26.92 37.49 -33.94
C THR A 319 25.55 36.86 -34.20
N ARG A 320 25.41 35.58 -33.84
CA ARG A 320 24.18 34.80 -33.88
C ARG A 320 23.81 34.38 -32.46
N LYS A 321 22.52 34.29 -32.18
CA LYS A 321 21.99 33.82 -30.89
C LYS A 321 21.23 32.52 -31.08
N ILE A 322 21.47 31.54 -30.22
CA ILE A 322 20.67 30.31 -30.11
C ILE A 322 19.85 30.41 -28.84
N ASN A 323 18.55 30.21 -28.97
CA ASN A 323 17.67 30.01 -27.82
C ASN A 323 17.92 28.60 -27.28
N ALA A 324 18.39 28.51 -26.05
CA ALA A 324 18.57 27.24 -25.36
C ALA A 324 17.88 27.27 -24.00
N SER A 325 17.54 26.10 -23.51
CA SER A 325 16.92 25.92 -22.20
C SER A 325 17.78 25.00 -21.37
N PHE A 326 18.17 25.45 -20.18
CA PHE A 326 18.80 24.58 -19.19
C PHE A 326 17.76 24.14 -18.18
N ILE A 327 17.62 22.83 -18.04
CA ILE A 327 16.86 22.20 -16.96
C ILE A 327 17.88 21.79 -15.90
N ARG A 328 17.80 22.42 -14.73
CA ARG A 328 18.60 22.02 -13.57
C ARG A 328 17.81 21.00 -12.77
N ASN A 329 18.28 19.76 -12.75
CA ASN A 329 17.82 18.75 -11.80
C ASN A 329 18.62 18.97 -10.52
N ASP A 330 17.99 19.52 -9.48
CA ASP A 330 18.59 19.61 -8.15
C ASP A 330 18.60 18.24 -7.43
#